data_AF-A0A2W2CRD6-F1
#
_entry.id   AF-A0A2W2CRD6-F1
#
_cell.length_a   1.000
_cell.length_b   1.000
_cell.length_c   1.000
_cell.angle_alpha   90.00
_cell.angle_beta   90.00
_cell.angle_gamma   90.00
#
_symmetry.space_group_name_H-M   'P 1'
#
loop_
_entity.id
_entity.type
_entity.pdbx_description
1 polymer ?
#
loop_
_entity_poly.entity_id
_entity_poly.type
_entity_poly.pdbx_seq_one_letter_code
_entity_poly.pdbx_strand_id
1 'polypeptide(L)'
;MSDPDIDLPESVEIAWGLRERPGKGPRRSLTLEQVVAAGIRVAETEGLPAVSMSRVAGELGVATMSLYRYVSAKSDLLELMADAAYGDPPA
;
A
#
# COMPACT_ATOMS: atom_id res chain seq x y z
N MET A 1 17.74 9.37 -28.20
CA MET A 1 17.54 10.09 -26.94
C MET A 1 16.96 9.07 -25.99
N SER A 2 17.80 8.45 -25.15
CA SER A 2 17.28 7.62 -24.05
C SER A 2 16.48 8.54 -23.13
N ASP A 3 15.31 8.08 -22.71
CA ASP A 3 14.56 8.71 -21.62
C ASP A 3 15.52 8.96 -20.45
N PRO A 4 15.42 10.11 -19.74
CA PRO A 4 16.12 10.23 -18.47
C PRO A 4 15.67 9.07 -17.58
N ASP A 5 16.59 8.46 -16.84
CA ASP A 5 16.26 7.53 -15.76
C ASP A 5 15.32 8.26 -14.78
N ILE A 6 14.02 8.20 -15.01
CA ILE A 6 13.02 8.70 -14.07
C ILE A 6 12.98 7.65 -12.96
N ASP A 7 13.69 7.94 -11.87
CA ASP A 7 13.53 7.23 -10.61
C ASP A 7 12.12 7.52 -10.10
N LEU A 8 11.19 6.58 -10.36
CA LEU A 8 9.80 6.72 -9.96
C LEU A 8 9.68 6.46 -8.46
N PRO A 9 8.86 7.25 -7.73
CA PRO A 9 8.51 6.90 -6.36
C PRO A 9 7.94 5.48 -6.29
N GLU A 10 8.29 4.74 -5.22
CA GLU A 10 7.89 3.33 -5.07
C GLU A 10 6.36 3.14 -5.11
N SER A 11 5.60 4.08 -4.57
CA SER A 11 4.13 4.10 -4.64
C SER A 11 3.61 4.08 -6.08
N VAL A 12 4.25 4.81 -6.99
CA VAL A 12 3.87 4.91 -8.41
C VAL A 12 4.22 3.62 -9.14
N GLU A 13 5.40 3.05 -8.90
CA GLU A 13 5.79 1.76 -9.48
C GLU A 13 4.82 0.64 -9.07
N ILE A 14 4.34 0.68 -7.82
CA ILE A 14 3.37 -0.27 -7.29
C ILE A 14 1.98 -0.06 -7.90
N ALA A 15 1.49 1.18 -7.93
CA ALA A 15 0.16 1.52 -8.48
C ALA A 15 0.04 1.12 -9.95
N TRP A 16 1.12 1.27 -10.72
CA TRP A 16 1.16 0.89 -12.14
C TRP A 16 1.65 -0.54 -12.40
N GLY A 17 1.93 -1.34 -11.36
CA GLY A 17 2.34 -2.74 -11.51
C GLY A 17 3.72 -2.94 -12.14
N LEU A 18 4.58 -1.91 -12.12
CA LEU A 18 5.94 -1.94 -12.66
C LEU A 18 6.92 -2.72 -11.77
N ARG A 19 6.58 -2.91 -10.47
CA ARG A 19 7.24 -3.89 -9.59
C ARG A 19 6.42 -5.16 -9.46
N GLU A 20 7.01 -6.29 -9.86
CA GLU A 20 6.45 -7.61 -9.54
C GLU A 20 6.52 -7.89 -8.04
N ARG A 21 5.36 -8.16 -7.44
CA ARG A 21 5.25 -8.77 -6.10
C ARG A 21 6.06 -10.07 -6.07
N PRO A 22 6.80 -10.38 -4.99
CA PRO A 22 7.48 -11.67 -4.86
C PRO A 22 6.51 -12.83 -5.18
N GLY A 23 6.90 -13.80 -6.00
CA GLY A 23 6.02 -14.84 -6.56
C GLY A 23 5.48 -15.90 -5.55
N LYS A 24 4.42 -16.60 -5.96
CA LYS A 24 3.58 -17.57 -5.21
C LYS A 24 4.36 -18.60 -4.37
N GLY A 25 4.21 -18.50 -3.05
CA GLY A 25 4.29 -19.62 -2.10
C GLY A 25 2.88 -20.01 -1.60
N PRO A 26 2.74 -21.01 -0.71
CA PRO A 26 1.45 -21.47 -0.17
C PRO A 26 0.57 -20.27 0.25
N ARG A 27 -0.73 -20.28 -0.13
CA ARG A 27 -1.70 -19.15 -0.06
C ARG A 27 -1.28 -18.08 0.94
N ARG A 28 -0.65 -17.02 0.43
CA ARG A 28 0.01 -16.02 1.27
C ARG A 28 -0.98 -15.23 2.10
N SER A 29 -0.58 -15.05 3.35
CA SER A 29 -1.25 -14.52 4.52
C SER A 29 -1.56 -13.02 4.51
N LEU A 30 -1.18 -12.27 3.48
CA LEU A 30 -1.45 -10.83 3.38
C LEU A 30 -1.20 -10.34 1.94
N THR A 31 -1.94 -9.31 1.53
CA THR A 31 -1.80 -8.61 0.25
C THR A 31 -1.78 -7.10 0.50
N LEU A 32 -1.06 -6.34 -0.32
CA LEU A 32 -1.12 -4.87 -0.42
C LEU A 32 -2.57 -4.35 -0.45
N GLU A 33 -3.48 -4.95 -1.22
CA GLU A 33 -4.87 -4.47 -1.28
C GLU A 33 -5.53 -4.59 0.09
N GLN A 34 -5.23 -5.65 0.85
CA GLN A 34 -5.65 -5.77 2.26
C GLN A 34 -4.99 -4.74 3.17
N VAL A 35 -3.72 -4.39 2.94
CA VAL A 35 -3.01 -3.33 3.70
C VAL A 35 -3.63 -1.96 3.45
N VAL A 36 -3.84 -1.60 2.19
CA VAL A 36 -4.47 -0.33 1.79
C VAL A 36 -5.90 -0.26 2.33
N ALA A 37 -6.70 -1.31 2.15
CA ALA A 37 -8.06 -1.37 2.68
C ALA A 37 -8.12 -1.26 4.22
N ALA A 38 -7.14 -1.82 4.93
CA ALA A 38 -7.04 -1.65 6.38
C ALA A 38 -6.68 -0.21 6.77
N GLY A 39 -5.77 0.43 6.04
CA GLY A 39 -5.47 1.85 6.20
C GLY A 39 -6.70 2.74 6.02
N ILE A 40 -7.50 2.48 4.99
CA ILE A 40 -8.77 3.18 4.73
C ILE A 40 -9.74 2.98 5.90
N ARG A 41 -9.97 1.74 6.37
CA ARG A 41 -10.86 1.48 7.52
C ARG A 41 -10.44 2.21 8.79
N VAL A 42 -9.14 2.30 9.06
CA VAL A 42 -8.62 3.09 10.19
C VAL A 42 -8.94 4.57 10.00
N ALA A 43 -8.72 5.11 8.79
CA ALA A 43 -9.03 6.51 8.50
C ALA A 43 -10.53 6.82 8.61
N GLU A 44 -11.40 5.91 8.18
CA GLU A 44 -12.86 6.07 8.26
C GLU A 44 -13.38 6.05 9.70
N THR A 45 -12.80 5.21 10.56
CA THR A 45 -13.28 5.00 11.94
C THR A 45 -12.63 5.92 12.96
N GLU A 46 -11.35 6.26 12.77
CA GLU A 46 -10.53 7.00 13.75
C GLU A 46 -9.94 8.29 13.20
N GLY A 47 -10.14 8.57 11.91
CA GLY A 47 -9.58 9.72 11.20
C GLY A 47 -8.17 9.46 10.65
N LEU A 48 -7.80 10.24 9.62
CA LEU A 48 -6.49 10.10 8.94
C LEU A 48 -5.26 10.22 9.87
N PRO A 49 -5.24 11.06 10.93
CA PRO A 49 -4.11 11.11 11.87
C PRO A 49 -3.83 9.78 12.59
N ALA A 50 -4.84 8.92 12.77
CA ALA A 50 -4.70 7.62 13.43
C ALA A 50 -3.99 6.58 12.55
N VAL A 51 -3.90 6.82 11.23
CA VAL A 51 -3.24 5.91 10.29
C VAL A 51 -1.75 5.87 10.57
N SER A 52 -1.31 4.77 11.17
CA SER A 52 0.08 4.46 11.46
C SER A 52 0.37 3.01 11.11
N MET A 53 1.64 2.70 10.84
CA MET A 53 2.04 1.33 10.48
C MET A 53 1.62 0.31 11.55
N SER A 54 1.74 0.65 12.83
CA SER A 54 1.31 -0.21 13.94
C SER A 54 -0.20 -0.35 14.02
N ARG A 55 -0.98 0.73 13.87
CA ARG A 55 -2.45 0.67 13.94
C ARG A 55 -3.03 -0.16 12.80
N VAL A 56 -2.49 -0.02 11.58
CA VAL A 56 -2.89 -0.80 10.40
C VAL A 56 -2.51 -2.27 10.55
N ALA A 57 -1.34 -2.56 11.12
CA ALA A 57 -0.95 -3.94 11.41
C ALA A 57 -1.86 -4.59 12.46
N GLY A 58 -2.23 -3.81 13.49
CA GLY A 58 -3.21 -4.22 14.51
C GLY A 58 -4.58 -4.52 13.92
N GLU A 59 -5.06 -3.69 12.97
CA GLU A 59 -6.30 -3.92 12.23
C GLU A 59 -6.31 -5.25 11.49
N LEU A 60 -5.15 -5.65 10.97
CA LEU A 60 -4.97 -6.89 10.22
C LEU A 60 -4.61 -8.09 11.10
N GLY A 61 -4.38 -7.89 12.40
CA GLY A 61 -3.93 -8.95 13.31
C GLY A 61 -2.53 -9.50 12.97
N VAL A 62 -1.66 -8.69 12.37
CA VAL A 62 -0.29 -9.09 11.97
C VAL A 62 0.77 -8.25 12.68
N ALA A 63 2.01 -8.74 12.70
CA ALA A 63 3.14 -7.93 13.15
C ALA A 63 3.41 -6.77 12.18
N THR A 64 3.73 -5.57 12.69
CA THR A 64 4.05 -4.38 11.88
C THR A 64 5.11 -4.63 10.82
N MET A 65 6.12 -5.44 11.15
CA MET A 65 7.19 -5.85 10.20
C MET A 65 6.66 -6.55 8.94
N SER A 66 5.46 -7.13 8.99
CA SER A 66 4.85 -7.75 7.82
C SER A 66 4.38 -6.75 6.78
N LEU A 67 4.02 -5.53 7.19
CA LEU A 67 3.55 -4.49 6.27
C LEU A 67 4.70 -3.95 5.41
N TYR A 68 5.91 -3.90 5.95
CA TYR A 68 7.09 -3.39 5.24
C TYR A 68 7.53 -4.23 4.02
N ARG A 69 6.92 -5.40 3.81
CA ARG A 69 7.08 -6.17 2.56
C ARG A 69 6.21 -5.63 1.40
N TYR A 70 5.30 -4.71 1.69
CA TYR A 70 4.30 -4.20 0.73
C TYR A 70 4.40 -2.69 0.56
N VAL A 71 4.76 -1.94 1.61
CA VAL A 71 4.96 -0.48 1.60
C VAL A 71 6.20 -0.16 2.42
N SER A 72 7.14 0.64 1.92
CA SER A 72 8.40 0.88 2.64
C SER A 72 8.25 1.96 3.70
N ALA A 73 7.31 2.89 3.54
CA ALA A 73 7.01 3.95 4.48
C ALA A 73 5.50 4.21 4.65
N LYS A 74 5.16 5.02 5.67
CA LYS A 74 3.79 5.52 5.88
C LYS A 74 3.33 6.40 4.71
N SER A 75 4.24 7.17 4.10
CA SER A 75 3.94 8.02 2.94
C SER A 75 3.36 7.20 1.79
N ASP A 76 4.00 6.09 1.45
CA ASP A 76 3.59 5.27 0.30
C ASP A 76 2.22 4.63 0.56
N LEU A 77 1.96 4.22 1.82
CA LEU A 77 0.64 3.75 2.21
C LEU A 77 -0.42 4.84 2.02
N LEU A 78 -0.15 6.08 2.44
CA LEU A 78 -1.08 7.20 2.28
C LEU A 78 -1.33 7.54 0.81
N GLU A 79 -0.30 7.47 -0.04
CA GLU A 79 -0.43 7.69 -1.47
C GLU A 79 -1.29 6.60 -2.14
N LEU A 80 -1.06 5.33 -1.81
CA LEU A 80 -1.88 4.21 -2.30
C LEU A 80 -3.32 4.26 -1.77
N MET A 81 -3.52 4.73 -0.54
CA MET A 81 -4.88 4.96 0.00
C MET A 81 -5.60 6.07 -0.76
N ALA A 82 -4.90 7.16 -1.11
CA ALA A 82 -5.47 8.25 -1.87
C ALA A 82 -5.84 7.80 -3.29
N ASP A 83 -4.95 7.07 -3.97
CA ASP A 83 -5.19 6.47 -5.28
C ASP A 83 -6.43 5.56 -5.27
N ALA A 84 -6.49 4.62 -4.31
CA ALA A 84 -7.63 3.74 -4.15
C ALA A 84 -8.95 4.48 -3.84
N ALA A 85 -8.89 5.66 -3.20
CA ALA A 85 -10.06 6.48 -2.90
C ALA A 85 -10.59 7.24 -4.13
N TYR A 86 -9.75 7.54 -5.12
CA TYR A 86 -10.20 8.12 -6.39
C TYR A 86 -10.98 7.11 -7.24
N GLY A 87 -10.70 5.82 -7.08
CA GLY A 87 -11.35 4.73 -7.79
C GLY A 87 -10.83 4.54 -9.21
N ASP A 88 -11.48 3.64 -9.96
CA ASP A 88 -11.04 3.29 -11.30
C ASP A 88 -11.21 4.48 -12.27
N PRO A 89 -10.29 4.64 -13.25
CA PRO A 89 -10.43 5.65 -14.28
C PRO A 89 -11.72 5.42 -15.09
N PRO A 90 -12.35 6.50 -15.57
CA PRO A 90 -13.51 6.39 -16.47
C PRO A 90 -13.14 5.62 -17.74
N ALA A 91 -14.10 4.85 -18.26
CA ALA A 91 -13.95 4.02 -19.46
C ALA A 91 -13.74 4.84 -20.75
#